data_AF-A0A2I1G6L2-F1
#
_entry.id   AF-A0A2I1G6L2-F1
#
_cell.length_a   1.000
_cell.length_b   1.000
_cell.length_c   1.000
_cell.angle_alpha   90.00
_cell.angle_beta   90.00
_cell.angle_gamma   90.00
#
_symmetry.space_group_name_H-M   'P 1'
#
loop_
_entity.id
_entity.type
_entity.pdbx_description
1 polymer ?
#
loop_
_entity_poly.entity_id
_entity_poly.type
_entity_poly.pdbx_seq_one_letter_code
_entity_poly.pdbx_strand_id
1 'polypeptide(L)'
;MSQHTTITIEEVPPHNGKPITKIAISPQSRYVVTYSQEDKSFVGWCKEDSIAKCINNHPLIGFLFGNKDGQDDDNNDYSGPLIVDNGVQPYNLNSDVSDYDVSDYKVSDDKIIIYVGYDNDELAIIYDMKNKQEIHLNSSLKMYADDKYEFYLPDYKFTNFLTSGDLATYNIIESKGSKNQMIRSVLLIYSSNTTKDNNWECKYTYEIDNTNAIEISCGGITNY
;
A
#
# COMPACT_ATOMS: atom_id res chain seq x y z
N MET A 1 -44.08 2.74 -29.60
CA MET A 1 -43.87 2.62 -28.13
C MET A 1 -42.40 2.33 -27.93
N SER A 2 -41.64 3.27 -27.39
CA SER A 2 -40.21 3.10 -27.08
C SER A 2 -40.10 2.31 -25.77
N GLN A 3 -39.47 1.14 -25.81
CA GLN A 3 -39.15 0.41 -24.59
C GLN A 3 -37.94 1.08 -23.94
N HIS A 4 -38.17 1.74 -22.80
CA HIS A 4 -37.10 2.19 -21.94
C HIS A 4 -36.63 0.99 -21.12
N THR A 5 -35.42 0.51 -21.39
CA THR A 5 -34.74 -0.49 -20.55
C THR A 5 -34.15 0.24 -19.36
N THR A 6 -34.78 0.10 -18.19
CA THR A 6 -34.19 0.54 -16.92
C THR A 6 -33.13 -0.49 -16.54
N ILE A 7 -31.86 -0.11 -16.59
CA ILE A 7 -30.75 -0.91 -16.07
C ILE A 7 -30.59 -0.53 -14.60
N THR A 8 -31.07 -1.39 -13.70
CA THR A 8 -30.79 -1.27 -12.27
C THR A 8 -29.36 -1.76 -12.06
N ILE A 9 -28.43 -0.83 -11.80
CA ILE A 9 -27.09 -1.19 -11.36
C ILE A 9 -27.24 -1.53 -9.88
N GLU A 10 -27.21 -2.81 -9.53
CA GLU A 10 -27.11 -3.22 -8.12
C GLU A 10 -25.78 -2.71 -7.59
N GLU A 11 -25.85 -1.71 -6.71
CA GLU A 11 -24.69 -1.19 -6.01
C GLU A 11 -24.26 -2.27 -5.01
N VAL A 12 -23.23 -3.05 -5.37
CA VAL A 12 -22.70 -4.08 -4.47
C VAL A 12 -22.11 -3.37 -3.26
N PRO A 13 -22.61 -3.62 -2.04
CA PRO A 13 -22.07 -2.97 -0.86
C PRO A 13 -20.59 -3.33 -0.68
N PRO A 14 -19.77 -2.41 -0.13
CA PRO A 14 -18.38 -2.70 0.21
C PRO A 14 -18.24 -4.01 0.98
N HIS A 15 -17.21 -4.78 0.68
CA HIS A 15 -16.95 -6.10 1.27
C HIS A 15 -18.13 -7.08 1.14
N ASN A 16 -18.93 -6.98 0.07
CA ASN A 16 -20.16 -7.77 -0.13
C ASN A 16 -21.13 -7.68 1.07
N GLY A 17 -21.11 -6.55 1.79
CA GLY A 17 -21.92 -6.31 2.98
C GLY A 17 -21.40 -6.98 4.26
N LYS A 18 -20.20 -7.58 4.24
CA LYS A 18 -19.57 -8.18 5.41
C LYS A 18 -18.92 -7.12 6.33
N PRO A 19 -18.76 -7.42 7.63
CA PRO A 19 -18.17 -6.47 8.57
C PRO A 19 -16.73 -6.09 8.21
N ILE A 20 -16.43 -4.80 8.32
CA ILE A 20 -15.05 -4.29 8.27
C ILE A 20 -14.36 -4.66 9.59
N THR A 21 -13.22 -5.33 9.52
CA THR A 21 -12.45 -5.77 10.70
C THR A 21 -11.19 -4.95 10.93
N LYS A 22 -10.64 -4.30 9.88
CA LYS A 22 -9.42 -3.49 9.96
C LYS A 22 -9.47 -2.31 9.01
N ILE A 23 -8.75 -1.24 9.34
CA ILE A 23 -8.61 -0.02 8.55
C ILE A 23 -7.16 0.46 8.58
N ALA A 24 -6.64 0.93 7.44
CA ALA A 24 -5.36 1.62 7.35
C ALA A 24 -5.50 2.94 6.57
N ILE A 25 -4.68 3.93 6.96
CA ILE A 25 -4.69 5.28 6.40
C ILE A 25 -3.32 5.56 5.80
N SER A 26 -3.29 6.16 4.60
CA SER A 26 -2.05 6.47 3.90
C SER A 26 -1.26 7.62 4.57
N PRO A 27 0.07 7.75 4.31
CA PRO A 27 0.90 8.75 4.97
C PRO A 27 0.40 10.20 4.82
N GLN A 28 -0.14 10.58 3.66
CA GLN A 28 -0.72 11.92 3.47
C GLN A 28 -2.24 11.95 3.71
N SER A 29 -2.83 10.88 4.24
CA SER A 29 -4.27 10.77 4.51
C SER A 29 -5.14 11.03 3.28
N ARG A 30 -4.62 10.73 2.07
CA ARG A 30 -5.36 10.88 0.80
C ARG A 30 -6.10 9.61 0.40
N TYR A 31 -5.73 8.48 1.01
CA TYR A 31 -6.31 7.18 0.71
C TYR A 31 -6.49 6.37 2.00
N VAL A 32 -7.61 5.67 2.08
CA VAL A 32 -7.94 4.78 3.18
C VAL A 32 -8.24 3.42 2.57
N VAL A 33 -7.79 2.35 3.22
CA VAL A 33 -8.17 0.98 2.86
C VAL A 33 -8.83 0.33 4.06
N THR A 34 -9.92 -0.37 3.81
CA THR A 34 -10.58 -1.23 4.78
C THR A 34 -10.41 -2.69 4.38
N TYR A 35 -10.42 -3.58 5.37
CA TYR A 35 -10.36 -5.02 5.17
C TYR A 35 -11.51 -5.70 5.91
N SER A 36 -12.12 -6.68 5.25
CA SER A 36 -13.08 -7.61 5.85
C SER A 36 -12.44 -8.99 5.92
N GLN A 37 -12.34 -9.54 7.13
CA GLN A 37 -11.81 -10.88 7.36
C GLN A 37 -12.73 -11.97 6.81
N GLU A 38 -14.06 -11.77 6.91
CA GLU A 38 -15.05 -12.73 6.41
C GLU A 38 -15.10 -12.78 4.87
N ASP A 39 -14.97 -11.62 4.22
CA ASP A 39 -14.97 -11.50 2.76
C ASP A 39 -13.57 -11.62 2.15
N LYS A 40 -12.53 -11.60 2.99
CA LYS A 40 -11.10 -11.57 2.63
C LYS A 40 -10.77 -10.49 1.59
N SER A 41 -11.43 -9.34 1.69
CA SER A 41 -11.37 -8.29 0.68
C SER A 41 -10.82 -6.98 1.22
N PHE A 42 -10.00 -6.31 0.41
CA PHE A 42 -9.51 -4.95 0.62
C PHE A 42 -10.30 -3.98 -0.26
N VAL A 43 -10.84 -2.92 0.34
CA VAL A 43 -11.61 -1.88 -0.37
C VAL A 43 -10.97 -0.52 -0.12
N GLY A 44 -10.78 0.24 -1.20
CA GLY A 44 -10.19 1.58 -1.18
C GLY A 44 -11.21 2.69 -1.09
N TRP A 45 -10.82 3.77 -0.41
CA TRP A 45 -11.65 4.96 -0.20
C TRP A 45 -10.84 6.22 -0.43
N CYS A 46 -11.45 7.22 -1.07
CA CYS A 46 -10.86 8.52 -1.35
C CYS A 46 -11.85 9.66 -1.04
N LYS A 47 -11.33 10.89 -0.96
CA LYS A 47 -12.15 12.09 -0.78
C LYS A 47 -12.82 12.51 -2.09
N GLU A 48 -14.00 13.11 -1.99
CA GLU A 48 -14.80 13.57 -3.14
C GLU A 48 -14.04 14.52 -4.09
N ASP A 49 -13.20 15.41 -3.59
CA ASP A 49 -12.39 16.30 -4.44
C ASP A 49 -11.30 15.56 -5.24
N SER A 50 -10.82 14.42 -4.72
CA SER A 50 -9.93 13.52 -5.44
C SER A 50 -10.66 12.79 -6.57
N ILE A 51 -11.98 12.62 -6.44
CA ILE A 51 -12.83 11.99 -7.45
C ILE A 51 -12.94 12.86 -8.70
N ALA A 52 -13.00 14.19 -8.59
CA ALA A 52 -12.94 15.08 -9.75
C ALA A 52 -11.64 14.86 -10.57
N LYS A 53 -10.56 14.43 -9.93
CA LYS A 53 -9.30 14.00 -10.57
C LYS A 53 -9.35 12.57 -11.11
N CYS A 54 -10.07 11.65 -10.46
CA CYS A 54 -10.19 10.24 -10.88
C CYS A 54 -11.28 10.00 -11.95
N ILE A 55 -12.34 10.81 -12.02
CA ILE A 55 -13.48 10.67 -12.94
C ILE A 55 -13.16 11.16 -14.36
N ASN A 56 -12.14 12.01 -14.55
CA ASN A 56 -11.78 12.54 -15.88
C ASN A 56 -11.37 11.45 -16.90
N ASN A 57 -11.33 10.17 -16.51
CA ASN A 57 -11.11 9.03 -17.40
C ASN A 57 -12.37 8.22 -17.77
N HIS A 58 -13.58 8.61 -17.34
CA HIS A 58 -14.82 7.91 -17.72
C HIS A 58 -15.87 8.86 -18.34
N PRO A 59 -16.15 8.78 -19.66
CA PRO A 59 -16.98 9.77 -20.38
C PRO A 59 -18.44 9.86 -19.93
N LEU A 60 -18.96 8.88 -19.18
CA LEU A 60 -20.37 8.78 -18.82
C LEU A 60 -20.75 9.48 -17.50
N ILE A 61 -19.80 9.77 -16.62
CA ILE A 61 -20.11 10.27 -15.26
C ILE A 61 -20.10 11.81 -15.19
N GLY A 62 -19.28 12.49 -16.01
CA GLY A 62 -19.30 13.96 -16.13
C GLY A 62 -20.63 14.55 -16.64
N PHE A 63 -21.51 13.71 -17.19
CA PHE A 63 -22.84 14.12 -17.63
C PHE A 63 -23.89 14.11 -16.49
N LEU A 64 -23.68 13.34 -15.42
CA LEU A 64 -24.66 13.18 -14.33
C LEU A 64 -24.44 14.14 -13.16
N PHE A 65 -23.21 14.61 -12.96
CA PHE A 65 -22.86 15.52 -11.88
C PHE A 65 -22.25 16.79 -12.50
N GLY A 66 -23.11 17.76 -12.77
CA GLY A 66 -22.77 18.96 -13.53
C GLY A 66 -21.50 19.66 -13.06
N ASN A 67 -20.79 20.25 -14.03
CA ASN A 67 -19.66 21.15 -13.80
C ASN A 67 -20.01 22.14 -12.69
N LYS A 68 -19.33 22.06 -11.55
CA LYS A 68 -19.31 23.18 -10.60
C LYS A 68 -18.23 24.12 -11.09
N ASP A 69 -18.67 25.23 -11.68
CA ASP A 69 -17.81 26.35 -12.01
C ASP A 69 -17.14 26.87 -10.73
N GLY A 70 -15.84 27.16 -10.86
CA GLY A 70 -14.96 27.44 -9.73
C GLY A 70 -15.41 28.60 -8.86
N GLN A 71 -15.32 28.38 -7.56
CA GLN A 71 -15.25 29.45 -6.59
C GLN A 71 -14.18 29.08 -5.56
N ASP A 72 -13.05 29.78 -5.67
CA ASP A 72 -11.92 29.72 -4.75
C ASP A 72 -12.35 30.34 -3.41
N ASP A 73 -12.96 29.53 -2.54
CA ASP A 73 -13.12 29.88 -1.13
C ASP A 73 -12.00 29.19 -0.33
N ASP A 74 -11.07 30.02 0.16
CA ASP A 74 -9.87 29.70 0.95
C ASP A 74 -10.21 29.19 2.38
N ASN A 75 -11.27 28.40 2.51
CA ASN A 75 -11.71 27.76 3.74
C ASN A 75 -11.77 26.26 3.46
N ASN A 76 -10.59 25.64 3.28
CA ASN A 76 -10.45 24.21 3.04
C ASN A 76 -10.80 23.42 4.30
N ASP A 77 -12.08 23.39 4.65
CA ASP A 77 -12.61 22.43 5.59
C ASP A 77 -12.54 21.05 4.94
N TYR A 78 -11.51 20.29 5.31
CA TYR A 78 -11.25 18.95 4.77
C TYR A 78 -12.25 17.88 5.26
N SER A 79 -13.42 18.29 5.79
CA SER A 79 -14.46 17.50 6.44
C SER A 79 -15.47 16.86 5.47
N GLY A 80 -15.03 16.41 4.30
CA GLY A 80 -15.87 15.68 3.33
C GLY A 80 -16.02 14.19 3.66
N PRO A 81 -17.11 13.53 3.22
CA PRO A 81 -17.27 12.09 3.37
C PRO A 81 -16.20 11.31 2.59
N LEU A 82 -15.80 10.15 3.12
CA LEU A 82 -15.04 9.16 2.36
C LEU A 82 -15.97 8.41 1.41
N ILE A 83 -15.54 8.25 0.17
CA ILE A 83 -16.30 7.57 -0.88
C ILE A 83 -15.46 6.40 -1.39
N VAL A 84 -16.12 5.30 -1.76
CA VAL A 84 -15.47 4.12 -2.36
C VAL A 84 -14.75 4.52 -3.64
N ASP A 85 -13.49 4.12 -3.77
CA ASP A 85 -12.70 4.35 -4.97
C ASP A 85 -13.08 3.36 -6.08
N ASN A 86 -14.16 3.67 -6.80
CA ASN A 86 -14.64 2.83 -7.91
C ASN A 86 -13.64 2.73 -9.08
N GLY A 87 -12.59 3.55 -9.10
CA GLY A 87 -11.50 3.45 -10.08
C GLY A 87 -10.51 2.32 -9.78
N VAL A 88 -10.59 1.73 -8.59
CA VAL A 88 -9.74 0.61 -8.16
C VAL A 88 -10.62 -0.53 -7.70
N GLN A 89 -10.49 -1.68 -8.37
CA GLN A 89 -11.27 -2.85 -7.98
C GLN A 89 -10.82 -3.35 -6.60
N PRO A 90 -11.77 -3.80 -5.74
CA PRO A 90 -11.43 -4.48 -4.51
C PRO A 90 -10.46 -5.62 -4.76
N TYR A 91 -9.44 -5.73 -3.92
CA TYR A 91 -8.50 -6.83 -3.96
C TYR A 91 -8.98 -7.94 -3.02
N ASN A 92 -9.34 -9.08 -3.59
CA ASN A 92 -9.77 -10.25 -2.83
C ASN A 92 -8.61 -11.24 -2.73
N LEU A 93 -8.29 -11.68 -1.52
CA LEU A 93 -7.33 -12.75 -1.33
C LEU A 93 -7.97 -14.06 -1.81
N ASN A 94 -7.34 -14.73 -2.77
CA ASN A 94 -7.81 -16.03 -3.24
C ASN A 94 -7.82 -17.03 -2.08
N SER A 95 -8.94 -17.76 -1.91
CA SER A 95 -9.07 -18.82 -0.90
C SER A 95 -7.97 -19.87 -0.99
N ASP A 96 -7.46 -20.10 -2.20
CA ASP A 96 -6.51 -21.16 -2.50
C ASP A 96 -5.05 -20.79 -2.16
N VAL A 97 -4.79 -19.50 -1.90
CA VAL A 97 -3.43 -18.97 -1.61
C VAL A 97 -3.24 -18.70 -0.11
N SER A 98 -4.32 -18.47 0.64
CA SER A 98 -4.25 -18.30 2.09
C SER A 98 -5.54 -18.73 2.79
N ASP A 99 -5.49 -19.90 3.44
CA ASP A 99 -6.41 -20.21 4.54
C ASP A 99 -6.30 -19.18 5.67
N TYR A 100 -5.21 -18.42 5.70
CA TYR A 100 -4.85 -17.47 6.73
C TYR A 100 -5.42 -16.07 6.50
N ASP A 101 -5.90 -15.48 7.59
CA ASP A 101 -6.37 -14.10 7.62
C ASP A 101 -5.21 -13.10 7.59
N VAL A 102 -5.50 -11.85 7.23
CA VAL A 102 -4.53 -10.75 7.31
C VAL A 102 -4.32 -10.38 8.76
N SER A 103 -3.09 -10.46 9.24
CA SER A 103 -2.71 -10.05 10.59
C SER A 103 -2.62 -8.52 10.68
N ASP A 104 -1.90 -7.89 9.75
CA ASP A 104 -1.80 -6.44 9.67
C ASP A 104 -1.46 -5.96 8.24
N TYR A 105 -1.73 -4.69 7.95
CA TYR A 105 -1.37 -4.05 6.68
C TYR A 105 -1.16 -2.54 6.78
N LYS A 106 -0.34 -2.01 5.88
CA LYS A 106 -0.14 -0.57 5.65
C LYS A 106 -0.51 -0.21 4.22
N VAL A 107 -0.83 1.05 3.99
CA VAL A 107 -1.27 1.55 2.68
C VAL A 107 -0.54 2.84 2.30
N SER A 108 -0.21 2.98 1.02
CA SER A 108 0.36 4.21 0.46
C SER A 108 -0.70 5.12 -0.14
N ASP A 109 -0.36 6.40 -0.34
CA ASP A 109 -1.21 7.32 -1.09
C ASP A 109 -1.38 6.91 -2.56
N ASP A 110 -0.44 6.11 -3.07
CA ASP A 110 -0.46 5.52 -4.39
C ASP A 110 -1.19 4.17 -4.43
N LYS A 111 -2.06 3.89 -3.46
CA LYS A 111 -2.97 2.72 -3.45
C LYS A 111 -2.24 1.37 -3.53
N ILE A 112 -1.01 1.34 -3.05
CA ILE A 112 -0.23 0.12 -2.82
C ILE A 112 -0.43 -0.29 -1.37
N ILE A 113 -0.67 -1.57 -1.16
CA ILE A 113 -0.76 -2.17 0.17
C ILE A 113 0.49 -3.02 0.44
N ILE A 114 0.89 -3.08 1.70
CA ILE A 114 1.82 -4.09 2.22
C ILE A 114 1.10 -4.82 3.35
N TYR A 115 1.02 -6.14 3.30
CA TYR A 115 0.28 -6.94 4.27
C TYR A 115 1.03 -8.20 4.68
N VAL A 116 0.68 -8.72 5.86
CA VAL A 116 1.23 -9.95 6.43
C VAL A 116 0.10 -10.85 6.91
N GLY A 117 0.22 -12.16 6.68
CA GLY A 117 -0.73 -13.18 7.16
C GLY A 117 -0.41 -13.65 8.58
N TYR A 118 -1.38 -14.26 9.28
CA TYR A 118 -1.19 -14.73 10.67
C TYR A 118 -0.07 -15.78 10.86
N ASP A 119 0.18 -16.64 9.87
CA ASP A 119 1.14 -17.75 9.99
C ASP A 119 2.45 -17.50 9.20
N ASN A 120 2.54 -16.38 8.50
CA ASN A 120 3.74 -15.97 7.75
C ASN A 120 4.44 -14.82 8.50
N ASP A 121 5.10 -15.16 9.61
CA ASP A 121 5.75 -14.17 10.50
C ASP A 121 6.89 -13.37 9.85
N GLU A 122 7.32 -13.70 8.63
CA GLU A 122 8.55 -13.14 8.05
C GLU A 122 8.42 -12.53 6.64
N LEU A 123 7.36 -12.81 5.87
CA LEU A 123 7.25 -12.35 4.48
C LEU A 123 6.04 -11.44 4.29
N ALA A 124 6.31 -10.14 4.15
CA ALA A 124 5.29 -9.17 3.74
C ALA A 124 5.06 -9.25 2.23
N ILE A 125 3.79 -9.20 1.81
CA ILE A 125 3.41 -9.10 0.41
C ILE A 125 3.13 -7.63 0.10
N ILE A 126 3.69 -7.13 -1.00
CA ILE A 126 3.44 -5.78 -1.51
C ILE A 126 2.60 -5.90 -2.77
N TYR A 127 1.46 -5.21 -2.80
CA TYR A 127 0.51 -5.33 -3.90
C TYR A 127 0.03 -3.96 -4.39
N ASP A 128 0.15 -3.73 -5.68
CA ASP A 128 -0.39 -2.56 -6.36
C ASP A 128 -1.85 -2.80 -6.72
N MET A 129 -2.77 -2.16 -6.00
CA MET A 129 -4.21 -2.34 -6.25
C MET A 129 -4.66 -1.72 -7.57
N LYS A 130 -4.00 -0.66 -8.07
CA LYS A 130 -4.35 -0.04 -9.35
C LYS A 130 -4.03 -0.97 -10.51
N ASN A 131 -2.83 -1.52 -10.49
CA ASN A 131 -2.33 -2.36 -11.58
C ASN A 131 -2.58 -3.86 -11.37
N LYS A 132 -3.10 -4.24 -10.20
CA LYS A 132 -3.50 -5.61 -9.83
C LYS A 132 -2.35 -6.61 -9.87
N GLN A 133 -1.21 -6.22 -9.31
CA GLN A 133 0.02 -6.99 -9.42
C GLN A 133 0.88 -6.84 -8.17
N GLU A 134 1.61 -7.90 -7.83
CA GLU A 134 2.59 -7.88 -6.76
C GLU A 134 3.81 -7.05 -7.17
N ILE A 135 4.38 -6.39 -6.16
CA ILE A 135 5.64 -5.64 -6.27
C ILE A 135 6.72 -6.46 -5.58
N HIS A 136 7.80 -6.74 -6.32
CA HIS A 136 8.98 -7.37 -5.77
C HIS A 136 10.05 -6.33 -5.48
N LEU A 137 10.70 -6.44 -4.33
CA LEU A 137 11.85 -5.59 -4.00
C LEU A 137 13.12 -6.28 -4.50
N ASN A 138 13.93 -5.59 -5.29
CA ASN A 138 15.20 -6.14 -5.72
C ASN A 138 16.13 -6.29 -4.50
N SER A 139 16.47 -7.53 -4.18
CA SER A 139 17.30 -7.92 -3.02
C SER A 139 18.81 -7.82 -3.28
N SER A 140 19.23 -7.55 -4.53
CA SER A 140 20.64 -7.56 -4.93
C SER A 140 21.35 -6.25 -4.55
N LEU A 141 21.79 -6.14 -3.29
CA LEU A 141 22.68 -5.07 -2.86
C LEU A 141 24.14 -5.51 -3.03
N LYS A 142 24.81 -5.00 -4.08
CA LYS A 142 26.28 -5.08 -4.19
C LYS A 142 26.92 -3.93 -3.39
N MET A 143 26.89 -4.02 -2.07
CA MET A 143 27.50 -2.99 -1.22
C MET A 143 29.03 -3.07 -1.19
N TYR A 144 29.60 -4.28 -1.37
CA TYR A 144 31.05 -4.51 -1.36
C TYR A 144 31.49 -5.49 -2.46
N ALA A 145 32.78 -5.48 -2.78
CA ALA A 145 33.37 -6.12 -3.96
C ALA A 145 33.20 -7.66 -4.01
N ASP A 146 33.04 -8.33 -2.87
CA ASP A 146 32.99 -9.80 -2.75
C ASP A 146 31.68 -10.35 -2.17
N ASP A 147 30.67 -9.50 -1.94
CA ASP A 147 29.51 -9.87 -1.14
C ASP A 147 28.31 -10.31 -1.99
N LYS A 148 27.87 -11.56 -1.80
CA LYS A 148 26.57 -12.07 -2.24
C LYS A 148 25.65 -12.20 -1.02
N TYR A 149 25.10 -11.07 -0.57
CA TYR A 149 24.02 -11.11 0.42
C TYR A 149 22.69 -11.40 -0.28
N GLU A 150 21.97 -12.39 0.23
CA GLU A 150 20.55 -12.61 -0.09
C GLU A 150 19.78 -12.25 1.19
N PHE A 151 18.93 -11.21 1.12
CA PHE A 151 18.04 -10.82 2.22
C PHE A 151 16.61 -11.18 1.87
N TYR A 152 15.86 -11.64 2.87
CA TYR A 152 14.41 -11.71 2.80
C TYR A 152 13.87 -10.31 3.07
N LEU A 153 13.26 -9.71 2.05
CA LEU A 153 12.71 -8.36 2.13
C LEU A 153 11.22 -8.40 1.77
N PRO A 154 10.39 -7.56 2.41
CA PRO A 154 10.66 -6.75 3.61
C PRO A 154 10.09 -7.35 4.92
N ASP A 155 10.76 -7.13 6.06
CA ASP A 155 10.14 -7.37 7.38
C ASP A 155 9.05 -6.32 7.61
N TYR A 156 7.80 -6.77 7.67
CA TYR A 156 6.63 -5.93 7.82
C TYR A 156 6.73 -4.94 9.00
N LYS A 157 7.32 -5.38 10.14
CA LYS A 157 7.37 -4.57 11.38
C LYS A 157 8.19 -3.29 11.18
N PHE A 158 9.29 -3.41 10.43
CA PHE A 158 10.24 -2.32 10.23
C PHE A 158 10.09 -1.63 8.87
N THR A 159 8.95 -1.81 8.22
CA THR A 159 8.71 -1.32 6.86
C THR A 159 7.53 -0.37 6.82
N ASN A 160 7.65 0.78 6.15
CA ASN A 160 6.54 1.72 5.99
C ASN A 160 6.66 2.57 4.73
N PHE A 161 5.52 3.11 4.29
CA PHE A 161 5.47 4.07 3.18
C PHE A 161 5.85 5.47 3.67
N LEU A 162 6.68 6.14 2.88
CA LEU A 162 7.00 7.55 3.03
C LEU A 162 5.94 8.40 2.33
N THR A 163 5.84 9.67 2.71
CA THR A 163 4.95 10.64 2.03
C THR A 163 5.35 10.88 0.57
N SER A 164 6.57 10.52 0.17
CA SER A 164 7.02 10.52 -1.22
C SER A 164 6.41 9.40 -2.07
N GLY A 165 5.79 8.39 -1.45
CA GLY A 165 5.35 7.15 -2.11
C GLY A 165 6.39 6.04 -2.10
N ASP A 166 7.62 6.33 -1.66
CA ASP A 166 8.68 5.33 -1.50
C ASP A 166 8.42 4.41 -0.31
N LEU A 167 9.04 3.23 -0.32
CA LEU A 167 8.99 2.26 0.77
C LEU A 167 10.32 2.25 1.52
N ALA A 168 10.28 2.55 2.81
CA ALA A 168 11.43 2.47 3.68
C ALA A 168 11.39 1.16 4.49
N THR A 169 12.50 0.43 4.57
CA THR A 169 12.63 -0.80 5.35
C THR A 169 13.97 -0.84 6.07
N TYR A 170 13.94 -1.18 7.35
CA TYR A 170 15.16 -1.37 8.14
C TYR A 170 15.54 -2.86 8.20
N ASN A 171 16.83 -3.14 8.04
CA ASN A 171 17.38 -4.48 8.02
C ASN A 171 18.70 -4.56 8.79
N ILE A 172 18.98 -5.73 9.37
CA ILE A 172 20.28 -6.06 9.95
C ILE A 172 21.00 -6.98 8.97
N ILE A 173 22.19 -6.55 8.54
CA ILE A 173 23.03 -7.26 7.59
C ILE A 173 24.21 -7.90 8.34
N GLU A 174 24.43 -9.20 8.13
CA GLU A 174 25.59 -9.91 8.66
C GLU A 174 26.55 -10.34 7.55
N SER A 175 27.83 -9.98 7.69
CA SER A 175 28.86 -10.38 6.71
C SER A 175 29.13 -11.89 6.72
N LYS A 176 28.87 -12.60 5.62
CA LYS A 176 29.24 -14.03 5.47
C LYS A 176 30.69 -14.13 4.99
N GLY A 177 31.59 -14.62 5.84
CA GLY A 177 32.94 -15.08 5.42
C GLY A 177 34.15 -14.34 5.98
N SER A 178 33.97 -13.28 6.78
CA SER A 178 35.09 -12.59 7.45
C SER A 178 35.37 -13.18 8.84
N LYS A 179 36.64 -13.26 9.24
CA LYS A 179 37.05 -13.72 10.60
C LYS A 179 36.50 -12.84 11.73
N ASN A 180 36.04 -11.63 11.41
CA ASN A 180 35.26 -10.76 12.28
C ASN A 180 33.85 -10.63 11.68
N GLN A 181 32.84 -11.17 12.37
CA GLN A 181 31.44 -10.99 12.01
C GLN A 181 31.10 -9.50 12.17
N MET A 182 30.85 -8.81 11.06
CA MET A 182 30.40 -7.43 11.08
C MET A 182 28.89 -7.41 10.91
N ILE A 183 28.19 -6.93 11.93
CA ILE A 183 26.75 -6.71 11.93
C ILE A 183 26.54 -5.23 11.61
N ARG A 184 25.81 -4.93 10.53
CA ARG A 184 25.48 -3.57 10.11
C ARG A 184 23.98 -3.36 10.11
N SER A 185 23.54 -2.28 10.73
CA SER A 185 22.17 -1.79 10.68
C SER A 185 22.01 -0.93 9.44
N VAL A 186 21.08 -1.26 8.54
CA VAL A 186 20.85 -0.48 7.32
C VAL A 186 19.39 -0.06 7.17
N LEU A 187 19.20 1.16 6.70
CA LEU A 187 17.92 1.66 6.19
C LEU A 187 17.96 1.62 4.66
N LEU A 188 17.01 0.92 4.07
CA LEU A 188 16.85 0.79 2.62
C LEU A 188 15.61 1.56 2.18
N ILE A 189 15.73 2.33 1.10
CA ILE A 189 14.60 3.03 0.47
C ILE A 189 14.41 2.49 -0.94
N TYR A 190 13.23 1.91 -1.15
CA TYR A 190 12.77 1.39 -2.42
C TYR A 190 11.82 2.37 -3.08
N SER A 191 11.96 2.52 -4.39
CA SER A 191 11.04 3.30 -5.20
C SER A 191 10.55 2.49 -6.39
N SER A 192 9.37 2.85 -6.88
CA SER A 192 8.91 2.40 -8.19
C SER A 192 9.94 2.73 -9.26
N ASN A 193 10.38 1.71 -9.99
CA ASN A 193 11.12 1.91 -11.23
C ASN A 193 10.11 2.28 -12.33
N THR A 194 10.41 3.30 -13.12
CA THR A 194 9.59 3.72 -14.27
C THR A 194 9.56 2.68 -15.40
N THR A 195 10.40 1.65 -15.34
CA THR A 195 10.39 0.52 -16.28
C THR A 195 9.28 -0.46 -15.91
N LYS A 196 8.59 -1.01 -16.92
CA LYS A 196 7.36 -1.82 -16.86
C LYS A 196 7.37 -3.08 -15.97
N ASP A 197 8.44 -3.35 -15.25
CA ASP A 197 8.59 -4.52 -14.39
C ASP A 197 8.34 -4.06 -12.95
N ASN A 198 7.45 -4.72 -12.20
CA ASN A 198 7.09 -4.37 -10.80
C ASN A 198 8.19 -4.66 -9.79
N ASN A 199 9.43 -4.54 -10.23
CA ASN A 199 10.62 -4.72 -9.45
C ASN A 199 11.06 -3.34 -8.98
N TRP A 200 10.85 -3.05 -7.70
CA TRP A 200 11.32 -1.80 -7.11
C TRP A 200 12.81 -1.93 -6.82
N GLU A 201 13.55 -0.88 -7.20
CA GLU A 201 14.98 -0.81 -6.97
C GLU A 201 15.27 -0.07 -5.66
N CYS A 202 16.28 -0.54 -4.94
CA CYS A 202 16.81 0.18 -3.79
C CYS A 202 17.57 1.42 -4.29
N LYS A 203 17.03 2.62 -4.03
CA LYS A 203 17.67 3.89 -4.41
C LYS A 203 18.70 4.34 -3.40
N TYR A 204 18.43 4.12 -2.12
CA TYR A 204 19.27 4.62 -1.04
C TYR A 204 19.53 3.54 -0.02
N THR A 205 20.77 3.49 0.44
CA THR A 205 21.22 2.63 1.52
C THR A 205 21.95 3.51 2.52
N TYR A 206 21.42 3.59 3.74
CA TYR A 206 22.04 4.32 4.83
C TYR A 206 22.52 3.30 5.86
N GLU A 207 23.81 3.30 6.13
CA GLU A 207 24.38 2.54 7.23
C GLU A 207 24.25 3.33 8.52
N ILE A 208 23.86 2.65 9.59
CA ILE A 208 23.71 3.24 10.90
C ILE A 208 24.82 2.70 11.80
N ASP A 209 25.78 3.57 12.13
CA ASP A 209 26.91 3.23 12.99
C ASP A 209 26.43 2.96 14.43
N ASN A 210 26.73 1.76 14.92
CA ASN A 210 26.14 1.18 16.11
C ASN A 210 26.66 1.85 17.40
N THR A 211 25.77 2.45 18.20
CA THR A 211 25.84 2.32 19.67
C THR A 211 24.49 2.67 20.29
N ASN A 212 23.84 1.62 20.80
CA ASN A 212 22.59 1.58 21.56
C ASN A 212 21.33 1.39 20.72
N ALA A 213 20.56 0.36 21.13
CA ALA A 213 19.34 -0.13 20.54
C ALA A 213 18.48 0.99 19.92
N ILE A 214 18.53 1.09 18.60
CA ILE A 214 17.60 1.95 17.87
C ILE A 214 16.29 1.18 17.86
N GLU A 215 15.35 1.60 18.70
CA GLU A 215 13.96 1.19 18.58
C GLU A 215 13.39 1.88 17.34
N ILE A 216 13.59 1.27 16.17
CA ILE A 216 13.03 1.76 14.91
C ILE A 216 11.56 1.36 14.89
N SER A 217 10.71 2.27 15.37
CA SER A 217 9.28 2.20 15.10
C SER A 217 9.00 2.92 13.78
N CYS A 218 8.80 2.14 12.72
CA CYS A 218 8.22 2.64 11.49
C CYS A 218 6.71 2.78 11.69
N GLY A 219 6.31 3.83 12.43
CA GLY A 219 4.95 3.98 12.96
C GLY A 219 3.84 3.94 11.91
N GLY A 220 2.84 3.10 12.14
CA GLY A 220 1.46 3.24 11.67
C GLY A 220 0.54 3.29 12.89
N ILE A 221 -0.73 3.68 12.72
CA ILE A 221 -1.71 3.66 13.81
C ILE A 221 -1.91 2.19 14.24
N THR A 222 -1.25 1.77 15.31
CA THR A 222 -1.45 0.44 15.89
C THR A 222 -2.66 0.52 16.82
N ASN A 223 -3.76 -0.14 16.46
CA ASN A 223 -4.86 -0.37 17.40
C ASN A 223 -4.41 -1.44 18.41
N TYR A 224 -4.32 -1.05 19.68
CA TYR A 224 -4.12 -1.96 20.82
C TYR A 224 -5.44 -2.59 21.26
#